data_AF-A0A965PEI4-F1
#
_entry.id   AF-A0A965PEI4-F1
#
_cell.length_a   1.000
_cell.length_b   1.000
_cell.length_c   1.000
_cell.angle_alpha   90.00
_cell.angle_beta   90.00
_cell.angle_gamma   90.00
#
_symmetry.space_group_name_H-M   'P 1'
#
loop_
_entity.id
_entity.type
_entity.pdbx_description
1 polymer ?
#
loop_
_entity_poly.entity_id
_entity_poly.type
_entity_poly.pdbx_seq_one_letter_code
_entity_poly.pdbx_strand_id
1 'polypeptide(L)'
;MPTPVQLKRNGTPGASAPSSLLHGELALNYADKVLYFKDASNVIQSFALRDEVVEYLTTSVFPATGNTSLLYLATDASRSYRWTGSEYVEVGPTSLSGGSSGGSSAGSRALTFLLR
;
A
#
# COMPACT_ATOMS: atom_id res chain seq x y z
N MET A 1 31.56 9.50 16.54
CA MET A 1 30.86 10.01 15.34
C MET A 1 29.79 9.00 14.95
N PRO A 2 28.52 9.38 14.76
CA PRO A 2 27.52 8.47 14.22
C PRO A 2 27.94 8.03 12.81
N THR A 3 27.76 6.74 12.51
CA THR A 3 28.03 6.19 11.18
C THR A 3 26.96 6.68 10.20
N PRO A 4 27.33 7.18 9.01
CA PRO A 4 26.35 7.61 8.02
C PRO A 4 25.55 6.39 7.52
N VAL A 5 24.22 6.48 7.61
CA VAL A 5 23.32 5.46 7.05
C VAL A 5 23.50 5.43 5.53
N GLN A 6 23.87 4.26 5.00
CA GLN A 6 24.00 4.05 3.56
C GLN A 6 22.67 3.54 2.98
N LEU A 7 22.30 4.07 1.81
CA LEU A 7 21.19 3.55 1.00
C LEU A 7 21.76 2.72 -0.16
N LYS A 8 21.50 1.41 -0.14
CA LYS A 8 21.79 0.52 -1.27
C LYS A 8 20.60 0.49 -2.22
N ARG A 9 20.84 0.48 -3.53
CA ARG A 9 19.79 0.48 -4.57
C ARG A 9 19.99 -0.68 -5.54
N ASN A 10 18.92 -1.39 -5.88
CA ASN A 10 18.91 -2.47 -6.85
C ASN A 10 17.69 -2.34 -7.77
N GLY A 11 17.89 -2.64 -9.06
CA GLY A 11 16.85 -2.59 -10.09
C GLY A 11 16.53 -3.93 -10.73
N THR A 12 17.05 -5.02 -10.17
CA THR A 12 16.83 -6.37 -10.72
C THR A 12 15.52 -6.92 -10.17
N PRO A 13 14.51 -7.23 -11.03
CA PRO A 13 13.27 -7.86 -10.59
C PRO A 13 13.52 -9.24 -9.98
N GLY A 14 12.75 -9.63 -8.97
CA GLY A 14 12.86 -10.93 -8.31
C GLY A 14 14.16 -11.12 -7.52
N ALA A 15 14.92 -10.06 -7.26
CA ALA A 15 16.13 -10.16 -6.48
C ALA A 15 15.81 -10.54 -5.03
N SER A 16 16.54 -11.53 -4.51
CA SER A 16 16.45 -11.93 -3.10
C SER A 16 16.84 -10.79 -2.16
N ALA A 17 16.40 -10.87 -0.91
CA ALA A 17 16.79 -9.93 0.13
C ALA A 17 18.33 -9.81 0.19
N PRO A 18 18.87 -8.59 0.31
CA PRO A 18 20.31 -8.38 0.36
C PRO A 18 20.88 -9.04 1.62
N SER A 19 21.99 -9.78 1.53
CA SER A 19 22.59 -10.46 2.70
C SER A 19 23.66 -9.62 3.42
N SER A 20 24.07 -8.49 2.84
CA SER A 20 25.25 -7.71 3.26
C SER A 20 24.93 -6.36 3.90
N LEU A 21 23.72 -6.17 4.44
CA LEU A 21 23.40 -4.95 5.17
C LEU A 21 24.12 -4.90 6.53
N LEU A 22 24.62 -3.71 6.88
CA LEU A 22 25.04 -3.36 8.24
C LEU A 22 23.83 -2.90 9.07
N HIS A 23 24.00 -2.88 10.39
CA HIS A 23 22.94 -2.43 11.29
C HIS A 23 22.54 -0.97 11.00
N GLY A 24 21.23 -0.73 10.80
CA GLY A 24 20.70 0.58 10.45
C GLY A 24 20.86 0.97 8.97
N GLU A 25 21.44 0.11 8.11
CA GLU A 25 21.46 0.35 6.67
C GLU A 25 20.09 0.08 6.03
N LEU A 26 19.82 0.82 4.96
CA LEU A 26 18.62 0.69 4.14
C LEU A 26 18.99 0.15 2.75
N ALA A 27 18.14 -0.69 2.19
CA ALA A 27 18.18 -1.03 0.77
C ALA A 27 16.83 -0.85 0.10
N LEU A 28 16.87 -0.36 -1.14
CA LEU A 28 15.73 -0.21 -2.02
C LEU A 28 15.88 -1.17 -3.19
N ASN A 29 14.87 -2.01 -3.44
CA ASN A 29 14.66 -2.62 -4.73
C ASN A 29 13.50 -1.90 -5.44
N TYR A 30 13.83 -1.04 -6.40
CA TYR A 30 12.83 -0.23 -7.10
C TYR A 30 12.09 -1.02 -8.18
N ALA A 31 12.65 -2.14 -8.66
CA ALA A 31 11.94 -3.03 -9.58
C ALA A 31 10.83 -3.81 -8.86
N ASP A 32 11.10 -4.26 -7.63
CA ASP A 32 10.12 -5.02 -6.84
C ASP A 32 9.25 -4.15 -5.91
N LYS A 33 9.53 -2.84 -5.83
CA LYS A 33 8.90 -1.91 -4.90
C LYS A 33 9.05 -2.33 -3.43
N VAL A 34 10.23 -2.84 -3.06
CA VAL A 34 10.51 -3.32 -1.69
C VAL A 34 11.63 -2.51 -1.05
N LEU A 35 11.42 -2.13 0.21
CA LEU A 35 12.41 -1.54 1.11
C LEU A 35 12.90 -2.61 2.09
N TYR A 36 14.18 -2.63 2.38
CA TYR A 36 14.81 -3.50 3.36
C TYR A 36 15.56 -2.68 4.41
N PHE A 37 15.58 -3.15 5.65
CA PHE A 37 16.45 -2.60 6.69
C PHE A 37 16.97 -3.70 7.60
N LYS A 38 18.11 -3.48 8.24
CA LYS A 38 18.65 -4.43 9.23
C LYS A 38 18.48 -3.90 10.66
N ASP A 39 17.69 -4.63 11.45
CA ASP A 39 17.39 -4.25 12.84
C ASP A 39 18.50 -4.64 13.82
N ALA A 40 18.33 -4.27 15.11
CA ALA A 40 19.35 -4.41 16.17
C ALA A 40 19.71 -5.85 16.48
N SER A 41 18.82 -6.77 16.12
CA SER A 41 18.97 -8.21 16.25
C SER A 41 19.73 -8.83 15.07
N ASN A 42 20.28 -8.00 14.17
CA ASN A 42 21.02 -8.43 12.97
C ASN A 42 20.14 -9.21 11.97
N VAL A 43 18.82 -9.02 12.02
CA VAL A 43 17.85 -9.59 11.07
C VAL A 43 17.48 -8.56 10.02
N ILE A 44 17.25 -9.02 8.79
CA ILE A 44 16.85 -8.17 7.66
C ILE A 44 15.34 -8.24 7.52
N GLN A 45 14.70 -7.10 7.70
CA GLN A 45 13.27 -6.90 7.57
C GLN A 45 12.96 -6.28 6.21
N SER A 46 11.75 -6.54 5.70
CA SER A 46 11.29 -6.01 4.41
C SER A 46 9.92 -5.34 4.54
N PHE A 47 9.75 -4.23 3.81
CA PHE A 47 8.48 -3.54 3.62
C PHE A 47 8.20 -3.43 2.12
N ALA A 48 7.13 -4.09 1.65
CA ALA A 48 6.75 -4.07 0.25
C ALA A 48 5.65 -3.01 0.01
N LEU A 49 5.89 -2.11 -0.93
CA LEU A 49 4.91 -1.17 -1.46
C LEU A 49 4.07 -1.91 -2.51
N ARG A 50 3.23 -2.84 -2.05
CA ARG A 50 2.35 -3.60 -2.93
C ARG A 50 0.95 -3.69 -2.36
N ASP A 51 0.11 -2.85 -2.92
CA ASP A 51 -1.27 -3.22 -3.16
C ASP A 51 -1.73 -2.55 -4.46
N GLU A 52 -1.90 -3.35 -5.51
CA GLU A 52 -2.47 -2.86 -6.76
C GLU A 52 -3.99 -2.89 -6.62
N VAL A 53 -4.61 -1.71 -6.78
CA VAL A 53 -6.05 -1.54 -6.56
C VAL A 53 -6.78 -1.78 -7.88
N VAL A 54 -7.80 -2.63 -7.85
CA VAL A 54 -8.70 -2.88 -8.97
C VAL A 54 -10.13 -2.57 -8.57
N GLU A 55 -10.81 -1.80 -9.41
CA GLU A 55 -12.15 -1.28 -9.12
C GLU A 55 -13.19 -1.97 -10.00
N TYR A 56 -14.27 -2.42 -9.37
CA TYR A 56 -15.43 -2.97 -10.04
C TYR A 56 -16.71 -2.34 -9.50
N LEU A 57 -17.78 -2.44 -10.28
CA LEU A 57 -19.07 -1.89 -9.88
C LEU A 57 -19.64 -2.59 -8.64
N THR A 58 -19.62 -3.92 -8.61
CA THR A 58 -20.15 -4.75 -7.51
C THR A 58 -19.27 -5.97 -7.25
N THR A 59 -19.46 -6.65 -6.13
CA THR A 59 -18.75 -7.91 -5.82
C THR A 59 -19.12 -9.06 -6.77
N SER A 60 -20.30 -9.02 -7.39
CA SER A 60 -20.78 -10.04 -8.33
C SER A 60 -19.97 -10.09 -9.63
N VAL A 61 -19.34 -8.97 -10.00
CA VAL A 61 -18.49 -8.88 -11.21
C VAL A 61 -17.01 -9.14 -10.91
N PHE A 62 -16.65 -9.47 -9.67
CA PHE A 62 -15.29 -9.90 -9.35
C PHE A 62 -14.96 -11.19 -10.10
N PRO A 63 -13.69 -11.40 -10.50
CA PRO A 63 -13.30 -12.65 -11.14
C PRO A 63 -13.51 -13.84 -10.19
N ALA A 64 -13.83 -15.02 -10.75
CA ALA A 64 -14.06 -16.22 -9.94
C ALA A 64 -12.81 -16.66 -9.13
N THR A 65 -11.62 -16.26 -9.58
CA THR A 65 -10.36 -16.45 -8.87
C THR A 65 -9.61 -15.13 -8.82
N GLY A 66 -9.38 -14.63 -7.61
CA GLY A 66 -8.64 -13.39 -7.40
C GLY A 66 -7.13 -13.58 -7.27
N ASN A 67 -6.43 -12.46 -7.11
CA ASN A 67 -5.00 -12.38 -6.83
C ASN A 67 -4.81 -11.84 -5.41
N THR A 68 -4.01 -12.53 -4.60
CA THR A 68 -3.71 -12.14 -3.21
C THR A 68 -2.93 -10.82 -3.09
N SER A 69 -2.35 -10.35 -4.20
CA SER A 69 -1.60 -9.09 -4.32
C SER A 69 -2.45 -7.88 -4.76
N LEU A 70 -3.75 -8.09 -5.03
CA LEU A 70 -4.68 -7.03 -5.42
C LEU A 70 -5.68 -6.73 -4.30
N LEU A 71 -6.03 -5.46 -4.14
CA LEU A 71 -7.19 -5.00 -3.37
C LEU A 71 -8.34 -4.72 -4.34
N TYR A 72 -9.45 -5.41 -4.11
CA TYR A 72 -10.64 -5.33 -4.95
C TYR A 72 -11.62 -4.36 -4.34
N LEU A 73 -12.04 -3.36 -5.10
CA LEU A 73 -12.98 -2.33 -4.67
C LEU A 73 -14.33 -2.55 -5.33
N ALA A 74 -15.39 -2.62 -4.53
CA ALA A 74 -16.76 -2.56 -5.01
C ALA A 74 -17.28 -1.13 -4.82
N THR A 75 -17.44 -0.38 -5.92
CA THR A 75 -17.75 1.05 -5.88
C THR A 75 -19.18 1.34 -5.43
N ASP A 76 -20.15 0.49 -5.80
CA ASP A 76 -21.54 0.58 -5.33
C ASP A 76 -21.65 0.55 -3.80
N ALA A 77 -20.92 -0.37 -3.17
CA ALA A 77 -20.94 -0.56 -1.72
C ALA A 77 -19.89 0.27 -0.98
N SER A 78 -18.97 0.92 -1.70
CA SER A 78 -17.79 1.59 -1.13
C SER A 78 -17.03 0.69 -0.14
N ARG A 79 -16.82 -0.58 -0.53
CA ARG A 79 -16.06 -1.56 0.29
C ARG A 79 -14.90 -2.17 -0.48
N SER A 80 -13.87 -2.54 0.27
CA SER A 80 -12.66 -3.16 -0.22
C SER A 80 -12.56 -4.61 0.27
N TYR A 81 -12.02 -5.47 -0.58
CA TYR A 81 -11.97 -6.91 -0.40
C TYR A 81 -10.59 -7.45 -0.78
N ARG A 82 -10.18 -8.52 -0.11
CA ARG A 82 -8.94 -9.23 -0.41
C ARG A 82 -9.20 -10.71 -0.69
N TRP A 83 -8.58 -11.21 -1.75
CA TRP A 83 -8.63 -12.64 -2.08
C TRP A 83 -7.73 -13.43 -1.12
N THR A 84 -8.29 -14.45 -0.48
CA THR A 84 -7.58 -15.29 0.50
C THR A 84 -6.99 -16.56 -0.11
N GLY A 85 -7.27 -16.83 -1.40
CA GLY A 85 -6.96 -18.10 -2.06
C GLY A 85 -8.20 -18.94 -2.35
N SER A 86 -9.33 -18.65 -1.70
CA SER A 86 -10.59 -19.38 -1.91
C SER A 86 -11.82 -18.48 -1.95
N GLU A 87 -11.76 -17.32 -1.32
CA GLU A 87 -12.87 -16.38 -1.26
C GLU A 87 -12.40 -14.93 -1.15
N TYR A 88 -13.33 -14.00 -1.38
CA TYR A 88 -13.14 -12.58 -1.16
C TYR A 88 -13.61 -12.22 0.25
N VAL A 89 -12.68 -11.75 1.07
CA VAL A 89 -12.97 -11.28 2.43
C VAL A 89 -12.96 -9.77 2.45
N GLU A 90 -14.00 -9.15 3.02
CA GLU A 90 -14.04 -7.71 3.23
C GLU A 90 -12.93 -7.29 4.21
N VAL A 91 -12.15 -6.28 3.81
CA VAL A 91 -11.11 -5.68 4.66
C VAL A 91 -11.53 -4.33 5.22
N GLY A 92 -12.56 -3.70 4.67
CA GLY A 92 -13.18 -2.50 5.23
C GLY A 92 -13.71 -1.54 4.17
N PRO A 93 -14.15 -0.33 4.59
CA PRO A 93 -14.63 0.68 3.66
C PRO A 93 -13.52 1.11 2.68
N THR A 94 -13.92 1.55 1.48
CA THR A 94 -13.01 2.20 0.52
C THR A 94 -12.70 3.61 0.98
N SER A 95 -11.95 3.73 2.08
CA SER A 95 -11.21 4.95 2.34
C SER A 95 -9.87 4.83 1.60
N LEU A 96 -9.90 5.09 0.29
CA LEU A 96 -8.71 5.64 -0.35
C LEU A 96 -8.57 7.06 0.21
N SER A 97 -8.10 7.18 1.45
CA SER A 97 -7.63 8.45 1.98
C SER A 97 -6.32 8.79 1.28
N GLY A 98 -6.42 9.12 -0.01
CA GLY A 98 -5.43 9.90 -0.71
C GLY A 98 -5.48 11.32 -0.14
N GLY A 99 -4.75 11.56 0.94
CA GLY A 99 -4.46 12.90 1.44
C GLY A 99 -5.66 13.67 2.02
N SER A 100 -6.17 13.26 3.19
CA SER A 100 -6.78 14.24 4.08
C SER A 100 -5.67 15.01 4.81
N SER A 101 -5.19 16.10 4.20
CA SER A 101 -4.64 17.20 5.00
C SER A 101 -5.74 17.67 5.94
N GLY A 102 -5.41 17.68 7.24
CA GLY A 102 -6.36 17.87 8.32
C GLY A 102 -7.21 19.14 8.21
N GLY A 103 -8.43 19.03 8.71
CA GLY A 103 -9.37 20.13 8.86
C GLY A 103 -10.67 19.61 9.43
N SER A 104 -10.68 19.38 10.73
CA SER A 104 -11.82 18.85 11.48
C SER A 104 -13.10 19.69 11.30
N SER A 105 -14.20 18.98 11.08
CA SER A 105 -15.54 19.22 11.63
C SER A 105 -16.02 20.67 11.82
N ALA A 106 -17.05 21.08 11.06
CA ALA A 106 -18.33 21.53 11.62
C ALA A 106 -19.28 22.02 10.51
N GLY A 107 -20.55 21.61 10.62
CA GLY A 107 -21.66 22.48 10.25
C GLY A 107 -22.13 22.40 8.80
N SER A 108 -23.17 21.60 8.60
CA SER A 108 -24.13 21.68 7.50
C SER A 108 -24.44 23.12 7.10
N ARG A 109 -24.51 23.40 5.78
CA ARG A 109 -25.54 24.22 5.11
C ARG A 109 -25.14 24.54 3.67
N ALA A 110 -25.95 24.09 2.72
CA ALA A 110 -25.97 24.61 1.36
C ALA A 110 -26.14 26.14 1.36
N LEU A 111 -25.50 26.85 0.41
CA LEU A 111 -26.02 28.08 -0.22
C LEU A 111 -25.09 28.53 -1.37
N THR A 112 -25.62 28.41 -2.58
CA THR A 112 -25.47 29.21 -3.82
C THR A 112 -24.71 30.55 -3.74
N PHE A 113 -24.00 30.90 -4.84
CA PHE A 113 -23.89 32.21 -5.55
C PHE A 113 -22.43 32.58 -5.88
N LEU A 114 -21.96 32.45 -7.13
CA LEU A 114 -22.04 33.34 -8.31
C LEU A 114 -20.66 33.98 -8.61
N LEU A 115 -20.36 34.07 -9.90
CA LEU A 115 -19.17 34.67 -10.50
C LEU A 115 -18.83 36.05 -9.91
N ARG A 116 -17.52 36.27 -9.80
CA ARG A 116 -16.86 37.52 -10.14
C ARG A 116 -15.42 37.19 -10.56
#